data_AF-A0A259RXW3-F1
#
_entry.id   AF-A0A259RXW3-F1
#
_cell.length_a   1.000
_cell.length_b   1.000
_cell.length_c   1.000
_cell.angle_alpha   90.00
_cell.angle_beta   90.00
_cell.angle_gamma   90.00
#
_symmetry.space_group_name_H-M   'P 1'
#
loop_
_entity.id
_entity.type
_entity.pdbx_description
1 polymer ?
#
loop_
_entity_poly.entity_id
_entity_poly.type
_entity_poly.pdbx_seq_one_letter_code
_entity_poly.pdbx_strand_id
1 'polypeptide(L)'
;RYDRPLIAEAQCIRCHTNAKVGNVLGVLSIAQSVGQITTKAHNEHVNKLLIIMPIPLLAALMIALFLGRRMGRSIARLKNSISYLDRVEDLAHIRFSDAHTGFSELDDVLVEVDGLTDKIRHLAVDRNLLEFEIRLLERFVITSDVVRDWRRYVRVITSDVVRDWRRYVRDLLKEINTVQTVHGVFTAFAVGDRPANVELFWFDTINETVAASMSQRVKLIVGETLGQVATDFIPRQHSLDPSGRPTLENARQLDLRTKEITMDNPSIHGLVGLILPNTQNQSQVERLLVESILSTMLNVVGSVRAIEKHTEDLEFYATRDPLTQMYNQRMFWSL
;
A
#
# COMPACT_ATOMS: atom_id res chain seq x y z
N ARG A 1 -86.72 0.43 29.87
CA ARG A 1 -88.09 0.68 30.39
C ARG A 1 -88.14 2.14 30.78
N TYR A 2 -89.06 2.91 30.21
CA TYR A 2 -89.23 4.33 30.53
C TYR A 2 -90.65 4.51 31.05
N ASP A 3 -90.77 4.98 32.29
CA ASP A 3 -92.05 5.19 32.96
C ASP A 3 -92.27 6.69 33.08
N ARG A 4 -93.33 7.22 32.44
CA ARG A 4 -93.66 8.64 32.47
C ARG A 4 -95.03 8.84 33.14
N PRO A 5 -95.14 9.69 34.17
CA PRO A 5 -96.42 9.98 34.78
C PRO A 5 -97.29 10.78 33.81
N LEU A 6 -98.55 10.37 33.68
CA LEU A 6 -99.57 11.10 32.95
C LEU A 6 -100.18 12.13 33.91
N ILE A 7 -99.79 13.39 33.73
CA ILE A 7 -100.24 14.51 34.55
C ILE A 7 -101.54 15.05 33.96
N ALA A 8 -102.55 15.24 34.80
CA ALA A 8 -103.85 15.79 34.40
C ALA A 8 -103.70 17.22 33.89
N GLU A 9 -104.08 17.44 32.64
CA GLU A 9 -104.17 18.77 32.02
C GLU A 9 -105.60 19.32 32.13
N ALA A 10 -105.80 20.60 31.80
CA ALA A 10 -107.12 21.26 31.88
C ALA A 10 -108.21 20.59 31.00
N GLN A 11 -107.81 19.80 30.01
CA GLN A 11 -108.72 18.99 29.20
C GLN A 11 -109.18 17.70 29.91
N CYS A 12 -108.37 17.13 30.80
CA CYS A 12 -108.65 15.86 31.47
C CYS A 12 -109.79 15.97 32.49
N ILE A 13 -109.97 17.13 33.11
CA ILE A 13 -111.03 17.38 34.11
C ILE A 13 -112.45 17.37 33.53
N ARG A 14 -112.59 17.42 32.19
CA ARG A 14 -113.90 17.29 31.53
C ARG A 14 -114.53 15.91 31.73
N CYS A 15 -113.71 14.86 31.81
CA CYS A 15 -114.17 13.48 31.98
C CYS A 15 -113.80 12.89 33.35
N HIS A 16 -112.84 13.48 34.07
CA HIS A 16 -112.38 13.04 35.38
C HIS A 16 -112.69 14.08 36.46
N THR A 17 -113.95 14.10 36.91
CA THR A 17 -114.51 15.11 37.84
C THR A 17 -113.86 15.12 39.23
N ASN A 18 -113.23 14.02 39.66
CA ASN A 18 -112.51 13.93 40.94
C ASN A 18 -111.00 14.25 40.84
N ALA A 19 -110.50 14.65 39.67
CA ALA A 19 -109.10 14.99 39.47
C ALA A 19 -108.91 16.50 39.31
N LYS A 20 -107.79 17.02 39.82
CA LYS A 20 -107.36 18.41 39.62
C LYS A 20 -106.22 18.47 38.62
N VAL A 21 -106.07 19.60 37.93
CA VAL A 21 -104.92 19.85 37.05
C VAL A 21 -103.63 19.70 37.87
N GLY A 22 -102.70 18.89 37.39
CA GLY A 22 -101.48 18.50 38.12
C GLY A 22 -101.54 17.15 38.84
N ASN A 23 -102.72 16.52 38.99
CA ASN A 23 -102.81 15.17 39.55
C ASN A 23 -102.22 14.12 38.59
N VAL A 24 -101.51 13.13 39.12
CA VAL A 24 -101.05 11.97 38.33
C VAL A 24 -102.22 11.01 38.17
N LEU A 25 -102.73 10.89 36.94
CA LEU A 25 -103.88 10.03 36.61
C LEU A 25 -103.48 8.58 36.32
N GLY A 26 -102.21 8.36 36.00
CA GLY A 26 -101.65 7.04 35.72
C GLY A 26 -100.18 7.15 35.32
N VAL A 27 -99.56 6.00 35.07
CA VAL A 27 -98.18 5.92 34.59
C VAL A 27 -98.18 5.20 33.26
N LEU A 28 -97.66 5.85 32.22
CA LEU A 28 -97.41 5.21 30.93
C LEU A 28 -96.06 4.51 31.01
N SER A 29 -96.07 3.17 30.94
CA SER A 29 -94.86 2.36 30.85
C SER A 29 -94.65 1.92 29.41
N ILE A 30 -93.58 2.40 28.77
CA ILE A 30 -93.18 1.95 27.44
C ILE A 30 -92.02 0.96 27.60
N ALA A 31 -92.28 -0.29 27.22
CA ALA A 31 -91.29 -1.37 27.17
C ALA A 31 -91.01 -1.73 25.71
N GLN A 32 -89.89 -1.24 25.16
CA GLN A 32 -89.40 -1.62 23.85
C GLN A 32 -88.19 -2.56 24.02
N SER A 33 -88.24 -3.75 23.43
CA SER A 33 -87.17 -4.76 23.51
C SER A 33 -86.06 -4.47 22.49
N VAL A 34 -85.12 -3.60 22.85
CA VAL A 34 -83.96 -3.25 22.00
C VAL A 34 -82.99 -4.44 21.77
N GLY A 35 -83.16 -5.55 22.48
CA GLY A 35 -82.27 -6.72 22.45
C GLY A 35 -82.23 -7.47 21.11
N GLN A 36 -83.29 -7.44 20.31
CA GLN A 36 -83.33 -8.14 19.02
C GLN A 36 -82.72 -7.34 17.86
N ILE A 37 -82.72 -6.01 17.97
CA ILE A 37 -82.11 -5.11 16.97
C ILE A 37 -80.59 -5.02 17.20
N THR A 38 -80.17 -5.03 18.46
CA THR A 38 -78.74 -4.93 18.85
C THR A 38 -77.95 -6.20 18.55
N THR A 39 -78.53 -7.40 18.77
CA THR A 39 -77.84 -8.68 18.51
C THR A 39 -77.63 -8.94 17.02
N LYS A 40 -78.59 -8.61 16.16
CA LYS A 40 -78.42 -8.68 14.69
C LYS A 40 -77.36 -7.69 14.20
N ALA A 41 -77.37 -6.45 14.71
CA ALA A 41 -76.38 -5.44 14.33
C ALA A 41 -74.95 -5.82 14.76
N HIS A 42 -74.78 -6.50 15.90
CA HIS A 42 -73.46 -6.92 16.39
C HIS A 42 -72.85 -8.04 15.54
N ASN A 43 -73.63 -9.09 15.23
CA ASN A 43 -73.13 -10.22 14.45
C ASN A 43 -72.73 -9.82 13.03
N GLU A 44 -73.46 -8.90 12.41
CA GLU A 44 -73.14 -8.44 11.06
C GLU A 44 -71.86 -7.61 11.00
N HIS A 45 -71.59 -6.79 12.04
CA HIS A 45 -70.33 -6.03 12.13
C HIS A 45 -69.13 -6.92 12.43
N VAL A 46 -69.26 -7.88 13.35
CA VAL A 46 -68.18 -8.80 13.69
C VAL A 46 -67.78 -9.63 12.47
N ASN A 47 -68.74 -10.10 11.66
CA ASN A 47 -68.47 -10.87 10.46
C ASN A 47 -67.73 -10.04 9.39
N LYS A 48 -68.13 -8.76 9.19
CA LYS A 48 -67.43 -7.84 8.26
C LYS A 48 -66.01 -7.52 8.72
N LEU A 49 -65.80 -7.36 10.04
CA LEU A 49 -64.46 -7.12 10.61
C LEU A 49 -63.53 -8.33 10.40
N LEU A 50 -64.06 -9.54 10.55
CA LEU A 50 -63.30 -10.79 10.40
C LEU A 50 -62.80 -11.01 8.95
N ILE A 51 -63.53 -10.50 7.96
CA ILE A 51 -63.12 -10.52 6.54
C ILE A 51 -62.00 -9.51 6.25
N ILE A 52 -61.99 -8.36 6.93
CA ILE A 52 -60.99 -7.29 6.69
C ILE A 52 -59.70 -7.51 7.49
N MET A 53 -59.78 -8.16 8.65
CA MET A 53 -58.66 -8.45 9.55
C MET A 53 -57.43 -9.15 8.92
N PRO A 54 -57.55 -10.13 7.99
CA PRO A 54 -56.38 -10.78 7.42
C PRO A 54 -55.55 -9.88 6.52
N ILE A 55 -56.12 -8.80 5.96
CA ILE A 55 -55.44 -7.89 5.02
C ILE A 55 -54.22 -7.20 5.68
N PRO A 56 -54.35 -6.49 6.82
CA PRO A 56 -53.19 -5.88 7.48
C PRO A 56 -52.18 -6.92 7.98
N LEU A 57 -52.64 -8.12 8.36
CA LEU A 57 -51.76 -9.19 8.85
C LEU A 57 -50.90 -9.77 7.72
N LEU A 58 -51.49 -9.97 6.54
CA LEU A 58 -50.77 -10.36 5.33
C LEU A 58 -49.80 -9.26 4.86
N ALA A 59 -50.21 -7.99 4.90
CA ALA A 59 -49.34 -6.88 4.55
C ALA A 59 -48.12 -6.80 5.48
N ALA A 60 -48.32 -6.93 6.80
CA ALA A 60 -47.23 -6.96 7.77
C ALA A 60 -46.28 -8.15 7.53
N LEU A 61 -46.82 -9.35 7.26
CA LEU A 61 -46.02 -10.53 6.94
C LEU A 61 -45.19 -10.34 5.66
N MET A 62 -45.79 -9.77 4.62
CA MET A 62 -45.13 -9.45 3.34
C MET A 62 -43.96 -8.48 3.56
N ILE A 63 -44.19 -7.39 4.30
CA ILE A 63 -43.16 -6.39 4.61
C ILE A 63 -42.03 -7.05 5.42
N ALA A 64 -42.35 -7.84 6.44
CA ALA A 64 -41.37 -8.54 7.26
C ALA A 64 -40.51 -9.53 6.44
N LEU A 65 -41.13 -10.32 5.57
CA LEU A 65 -40.41 -11.25 4.69
C LEU A 65 -39.56 -10.52 3.65
N PHE A 66 -40.04 -9.41 3.10
CA PHE A 66 -39.31 -8.61 2.13
C PHE A 66 -38.08 -7.93 2.76
N LEU A 67 -38.26 -7.24 3.89
CA LEU A 67 -37.15 -6.62 4.62
C LEU A 67 -36.16 -7.67 5.13
N GLY A 68 -36.63 -8.77 5.72
CA GLY A 68 -35.77 -9.84 6.24
C GLY A 68 -34.91 -10.48 5.16
N ARG A 69 -35.50 -10.80 4.00
CA ARG A 69 -34.74 -11.35 2.86
C ARG A 69 -33.78 -10.32 2.24
N ARG A 70 -34.15 -9.03 2.22
CA ARG A 70 -33.30 -7.98 1.64
C ARG A 70 -32.11 -7.65 2.56
N MET A 71 -32.36 -7.40 3.85
CA MET A 71 -31.30 -7.14 4.84
C MET A 71 -30.38 -8.35 5.03
N GLY A 72 -30.93 -9.57 5.08
CA GLY A 72 -30.12 -10.78 5.23
C GLY A 72 -29.09 -10.96 4.12
N ARG A 73 -29.43 -10.60 2.88
CA ARG A 73 -28.48 -10.66 1.74
C ARG A 73 -27.41 -9.58 1.84
N SER A 74 -27.77 -8.35 2.22
CA SER A 74 -26.80 -7.25 2.33
C SER A 74 -25.82 -7.46 3.49
N ILE A 75 -26.30 -7.94 4.65
CA ILE A 75 -25.47 -8.26 5.82
C ILE A 75 -24.53 -9.44 5.51
N ALA A 76 -25.02 -10.48 4.81
CA ALA A 76 -24.18 -11.61 4.44
C ALA A 76 -23.04 -11.21 3.48
N ARG A 77 -23.28 -10.27 2.56
CA ARG A 77 -22.22 -9.75 1.68
C ARG A 77 -21.17 -8.96 2.46
N LEU A 78 -21.59 -8.06 3.36
CA LEU A 78 -20.68 -7.30 4.21
C LEU A 78 -19.82 -8.24 5.09
N LYS A 79 -20.45 -9.26 5.70
CA LYS A 79 -19.75 -10.27 6.51
C LYS A 79 -18.71 -11.03 5.68
N ASN A 80 -19.07 -11.42 4.45
CA ASN A 80 -18.13 -12.13 3.57
C ASN A 80 -16.98 -11.21 3.15
N SER A 81 -17.24 -9.95 2.80
CA SER A 81 -16.20 -8.95 2.47
C SER A 81 -15.23 -8.70 3.63
N ILE A 82 -15.70 -8.70 4.88
CA ILE A 82 -14.86 -8.54 6.07
C ILE A 82 -14.05 -9.81 6.37
N SER A 83 -14.60 -11.01 6.12
CA SER A 83 -13.90 -12.27 6.38
C SER A 83 -12.70 -12.55 5.45
N TYR A 84 -12.54 -11.76 4.37
CA TYR A 84 -11.35 -11.81 3.52
C TYR A 84 -10.20 -10.91 4.01
N LEU A 85 -10.36 -10.21 5.14
CA LEU A 85 -9.35 -9.32 5.73
C LEU A 85 -8.32 -10.03 6.63
N ASP A 86 -8.18 -11.37 6.55
CA ASP A 86 -7.21 -12.10 7.38
C ASP A 86 -5.77 -12.07 6.81
N ARG A 87 -5.57 -11.59 5.57
CA ARG A 87 -4.25 -11.47 4.94
C ARG A 87 -4.05 -10.11 4.27
N VAL A 88 -3.01 -9.41 4.71
CA VAL A 88 -2.58 -8.10 4.17
C VAL A 88 -2.21 -8.17 2.67
N GLU A 89 -1.85 -9.36 2.17
CA GLU A 89 -1.53 -9.59 0.75
C GLU A 89 -2.74 -9.53 -0.19
N ASP A 90 -3.96 -9.80 0.30
CA ASP A 90 -5.19 -9.79 -0.51
C ASP A 90 -5.80 -8.39 -0.66
N LEU A 91 -5.37 -7.40 0.13
CA LEU A 91 -5.79 -6.00 -0.03
C LEU A 91 -5.49 -5.49 -1.43
N ALA A 92 -4.47 -6.02 -2.11
CA ALA A 92 -4.01 -5.52 -3.39
C ALA A 92 -5.09 -5.51 -4.50
N HIS A 93 -6.08 -6.41 -4.42
CA HIS A 93 -6.99 -6.71 -5.54
C HIS A 93 -8.48 -6.49 -5.24
N ILE A 94 -8.84 -6.04 -4.03
CA ILE A 94 -10.24 -5.88 -3.64
C ILE A 94 -10.66 -4.42 -3.86
N ARG A 95 -11.58 -4.21 -4.81
CA ARG A 95 -12.31 -2.95 -4.98
C ARG A 95 -13.75 -3.18 -4.52
N PHE A 96 -14.17 -2.54 -3.43
CA PHE A 96 -15.54 -2.65 -2.93
C PHE A 96 -16.54 -1.81 -3.76
N SER A 97 -16.04 -0.91 -4.60
CA SER A 97 -16.77 0.01 -5.48
C SER A 97 -17.76 -0.63 -6.46
N ASP A 98 -17.65 -1.92 -6.78
CA ASP A 98 -18.60 -2.59 -7.68
C ASP A 98 -19.82 -3.20 -6.95
N ALA A 99 -19.78 -3.25 -5.61
CA ALA A 99 -20.81 -3.92 -4.81
C ALA A 99 -22.02 -3.00 -4.54
N HIS A 100 -22.99 -2.99 -5.46
CA HIS A 100 -24.27 -2.30 -5.23
C HIS A 100 -25.12 -3.13 -4.25
N THR A 101 -25.24 -2.68 -3.01
CA THR A 101 -25.99 -3.39 -1.96
C THR A 101 -27.49 -3.10 -1.99
N GLY A 102 -27.91 -2.10 -2.77
CA GLY A 102 -29.30 -1.69 -2.94
C GLY A 102 -29.83 -0.81 -1.81
N PHE A 103 -28.93 -0.24 -1.00
CA PHE A 103 -29.18 0.81 -0.02
C PHE A 103 -28.05 1.84 -0.14
N SER A 104 -28.39 3.09 -0.43
CA SER A 104 -27.41 4.17 -0.60
C SER A 104 -26.52 4.34 0.64
N GLU A 105 -27.09 4.18 1.83
CA GLU A 105 -26.37 4.34 3.09
C GLU A 105 -25.31 3.26 3.30
N LEU A 106 -25.55 2.04 2.81
CA LEU A 106 -24.59 0.94 2.95
C LEU A 106 -23.51 1.02 1.86
N ASP A 107 -23.87 1.53 0.68
CA ASP A 107 -22.91 1.83 -0.39
C ASP A 107 -21.95 2.95 0.06
N ASP A 108 -22.44 3.99 0.75
CA ASP A 108 -21.61 5.07 1.31
C ASP A 108 -20.59 4.55 2.34
N VAL A 109 -21.00 3.63 3.22
CA VAL A 109 -20.10 3.00 4.20
C VAL A 109 -19.03 2.16 3.49
N LEU A 110 -19.38 1.45 2.42
CA LEU A 110 -18.41 0.68 1.63
C LEU A 110 -17.37 1.58 0.97
N VAL A 111 -17.77 2.77 0.50
CA VAL A 111 -16.85 3.79 -0.04
C VAL A 111 -15.89 4.31 1.04
N GLU A 112 -16.37 4.57 2.25
CA GLU A 112 -15.47 4.97 3.36
C GLU A 112 -14.49 3.86 3.75
N VAL A 113 -14.92 2.60 3.74
CA VAL A 113 -14.07 1.43 4.01
C VAL A 113 -13.02 1.23 2.91
N ASP A 114 -13.38 1.43 1.65
CA ASP A 114 -12.41 1.48 0.52
C ASP A 114 -11.33 2.53 0.82
N GLY A 115 -11.74 3.75 1.22
CA GLY A 115 -10.81 4.84 1.55
C GLY A 115 -9.90 4.54 2.75
N LEU A 116 -10.39 3.82 3.77
CA LEU A 116 -9.58 3.37 4.90
C LEU A 116 -8.59 2.28 4.49
N THR A 117 -9.03 1.36 3.64
CA THR A 117 -8.20 0.26 3.10
C THR A 117 -7.02 0.82 2.29
N ASP A 118 -7.25 1.85 1.48
CA ASP A 118 -6.19 2.54 0.75
C ASP A 118 -5.20 3.25 1.68
N LYS A 119 -5.69 3.90 2.75
CA LYS A 119 -4.81 4.51 3.76
C LYS A 119 -3.95 3.47 4.49
N ILE A 120 -4.52 2.33 4.86
CA ILE A 120 -3.78 1.23 5.51
C ILE A 120 -2.73 0.65 4.56
N ARG A 121 -3.06 0.50 3.26
CA ARG A 121 -2.11 0.05 2.23
C ARG A 121 -0.89 0.99 2.15
N HIS A 122 -1.11 2.29 2.11
CA HIS A 122 -0.01 3.26 2.11
C HIS A 122 0.88 3.14 3.36
N LEU A 123 0.29 3.03 4.55
CA LEU A 123 1.04 2.89 5.81
C LEU A 123 1.82 1.57 5.93
N ALA A 124 1.26 0.44 5.48
CA ALA A 124 1.91 -0.86 5.54
C ALA A 124 3.12 -0.94 4.60
N VAL A 125 3.01 -0.31 3.44
CA VAL A 125 4.11 -0.24 2.48
C VAL A 125 5.25 0.66 2.99
N ASP A 126 4.93 1.75 3.69
CA ASP A 126 5.92 2.65 4.30
C ASP A 126 6.78 1.95 5.37
N ARG A 127 6.21 1.02 6.15
CA ARG A 127 6.97 0.29 7.19
C ARG A 127 8.06 -0.61 6.58
N ASN A 128 7.74 -1.33 5.50
CA ASN A 128 8.72 -2.21 4.83
C ASN A 128 9.84 -1.40 4.17
N LEU A 129 9.52 -0.23 3.62
CA LEU A 129 10.51 0.71 3.07
C LEU A 129 11.44 1.24 4.16
N LEU A 130 10.88 1.70 5.28
CA LEU A 130 11.65 2.24 6.39
C LEU A 130 12.55 1.16 7.03
N GLU A 131 12.04 -0.07 7.21
CA GLU A 131 12.84 -1.18 7.72
C GLU A 131 13.98 -1.57 6.76
N PHE A 132 13.72 -1.55 5.45
CA PHE A 132 14.75 -1.77 4.44
C PHE A 132 15.80 -0.65 4.45
N GLU A 133 15.38 0.60 4.55
CA GLU A 133 16.29 1.75 4.66
C GLU A 133 17.15 1.68 5.92
N ILE A 134 16.54 1.36 7.08
CA ILE A 134 17.27 1.15 8.34
C ILE A 134 18.25 -0.02 8.21
N ARG A 135 17.82 -1.17 7.67
CA ARG A 135 18.66 -2.36 7.50
C ARG A 135 19.83 -2.13 6.56
N LEU A 136 19.59 -1.43 5.45
CA LEU A 136 20.66 -0.92 4.61
C LEU A 136 21.56 -0.08 5.50
N LEU A 137 21.05 1.00 6.10
CA LEU A 137 21.83 1.99 6.86
C LEU A 137 22.66 1.38 7.99
N GLU A 138 22.18 0.33 8.66
CA GLU A 138 22.93 -0.47 9.64
C GLU A 138 24.17 -1.16 9.04
N ARG A 139 24.08 -1.64 7.78
CA ARG A 139 25.24 -2.10 7.01
C ARG A 139 26.11 -0.95 6.45
N PHE A 140 25.56 0.27 6.34
CA PHE A 140 26.28 1.52 5.96
C PHE A 140 26.85 2.30 7.12
N VAL A 141 26.62 1.91 8.37
CA VAL A 141 27.55 2.33 9.42
C VAL A 141 28.85 1.70 8.98
N ILE A 142 29.68 2.52 8.33
CA ILE A 142 31.13 2.37 8.22
C ILE A 142 31.62 2.41 9.66
N THR A 143 31.22 1.40 10.42
CA THR A 143 31.83 1.05 11.67
C THR A 143 33.27 0.82 11.29
N SER A 144 34.13 1.22 12.21
CA SER A 144 35.53 0.85 12.23
C SER A 144 35.80 -0.64 12.00
N ASP A 145 34.78 -1.52 11.85
CA ASP A 145 34.87 -2.96 11.67
C ASP A 145 34.95 -3.40 10.20
N VAL A 146 34.11 -2.88 9.29
CA VAL A 146 34.37 -2.99 7.83
C VAL A 146 35.72 -2.32 7.53
N VAL A 147 35.95 -1.22 8.24
CA VAL A 147 37.20 -0.46 8.30
C VAL A 147 38.27 -1.06 9.26
N ARG A 148 38.10 -2.26 9.80
CA ARG A 148 39.19 -2.98 10.50
C ARG A 148 39.56 -4.22 9.74
N ASP A 149 38.58 -4.94 9.22
CA ASP A 149 38.83 -6.09 8.36
C ASP A 149 39.61 -5.68 7.11
N TRP A 150 39.27 -4.56 6.48
CA TRP A 150 40.03 -4.04 5.33
C TRP A 150 41.50 -3.71 5.65
N ARG A 151 41.84 -3.20 6.86
CA ARG A 151 43.17 -2.75 7.31
C ARG A 151 43.97 -3.94 7.83
N ARG A 152 43.27 -4.94 8.36
CA ARG A 152 43.83 -6.25 8.71
C ARG A 152 44.31 -6.98 7.46
N TYR A 153 43.62 -6.83 6.33
CA TYR A 153 44.02 -7.37 5.02
C TYR A 153 45.01 -6.48 4.25
N VAL A 154 44.98 -5.15 4.38
CA VAL A 154 45.94 -4.23 3.74
C VAL A 154 47.42 -4.48 4.11
N ARG A 155 47.72 -5.25 5.19
CA ARG A 155 49.10 -5.67 5.49
C ARG A 155 49.62 -6.78 4.56
N VAL A 156 48.76 -7.42 3.79
CA VAL A 156 49.13 -8.52 2.88
C VAL A 156 48.57 -8.23 1.50
N ILE A 157 49.43 -7.66 0.65
CA ILE A 157 49.37 -7.70 -0.82
C ILE A 157 48.15 -6.98 -1.44
N THR A 158 48.46 -5.93 -2.20
CA THR A 158 47.60 -5.02 -2.98
C THR A 158 46.58 -5.67 -3.95
N SER A 159 46.49 -7.00 -4.06
CA SER A 159 45.50 -7.69 -4.91
C SER A 159 44.18 -8.04 -4.20
N ASP A 160 44.15 -8.17 -2.87
CA ASP A 160 42.96 -8.63 -2.15
C ASP A 160 42.00 -7.49 -1.76
N VAL A 161 42.48 -6.26 -1.59
CA VAL A 161 41.65 -5.07 -1.26
C VAL A 161 40.62 -4.77 -2.36
N VAL A 162 40.98 -4.98 -3.63
CA VAL A 162 40.08 -4.78 -4.77
C VAL A 162 39.03 -5.91 -4.88
N ARG A 163 39.24 -7.07 -4.25
CA ARG A 163 38.28 -8.20 -4.24
C ARG A 163 37.13 -7.99 -3.27
N ASP A 164 37.36 -7.27 -2.17
CA ASP A 164 36.42 -7.26 -1.05
C ASP A 164 35.21 -6.35 -1.27
N TRP A 165 35.39 -5.15 -1.84
CA TRP A 165 34.24 -4.27 -2.14
C TRP A 165 33.33 -4.86 -3.22
N ARG A 166 33.89 -5.61 -4.19
CA ARG A 166 33.08 -6.34 -5.18
C ARG A 166 32.24 -7.43 -4.53
N ARG A 167 32.76 -8.10 -3.49
CA ARG A 167 31.97 -9.06 -2.69
C ARG A 167 30.81 -8.36 -2.00
N TYR A 168 31.09 -7.21 -1.39
CA TYR A 168 30.06 -6.40 -0.76
C TYR A 168 28.95 -5.99 -1.75
N VAL A 169 29.31 -5.47 -2.93
CA VAL A 169 28.32 -5.12 -3.97
C VAL A 169 27.50 -6.33 -4.41
N ARG A 170 28.11 -7.51 -4.52
CA ARG A 170 27.38 -8.76 -4.82
C ARG A 170 26.41 -9.15 -3.72
N ASP A 171 26.82 -9.08 -2.46
CA ASP A 171 25.97 -9.45 -1.32
C ASP A 171 24.80 -8.46 -1.16
N LEU A 172 25.08 -7.18 -1.36
CA LEU A 172 24.08 -6.12 -1.38
C LEU A 172 23.10 -6.31 -2.55
N LEU A 173 23.55 -6.72 -3.73
CA LEU A 173 22.69 -7.02 -4.87
C LEU A 173 21.74 -8.22 -4.59
N LYS A 174 22.19 -9.21 -3.82
CA LYS A 174 21.35 -10.30 -3.33
C LYS A 174 20.28 -9.79 -2.36
N GLU A 175 20.66 -8.91 -1.43
CA GLU A 175 19.75 -8.34 -0.44
C GLU A 175 18.70 -7.42 -1.09
N ILE A 176 19.09 -6.57 -2.03
CA ILE A 176 18.14 -5.76 -2.82
C ILE A 176 17.11 -6.67 -3.51
N ASN A 177 17.56 -7.76 -4.11
CA ASN A 177 16.70 -8.68 -4.83
C ASN A 177 15.70 -9.44 -3.93
N THR A 178 15.77 -9.31 -2.61
CA THR A 178 14.74 -9.79 -1.68
C THR A 178 13.53 -8.84 -1.61
N VAL A 179 13.70 -7.57 -1.98
CA VAL A 179 12.67 -6.51 -1.87
C VAL A 179 12.23 -6.00 -3.25
N GLN A 180 13.17 -5.84 -4.19
CA GLN A 180 12.93 -5.28 -5.53
C GLN A 180 13.67 -6.10 -6.58
N THR A 181 12.99 -6.46 -7.67
CA THR A 181 13.64 -7.13 -8.81
C THR A 181 14.65 -6.20 -9.49
N VAL A 182 15.93 -6.57 -9.40
CA VAL A 182 17.05 -5.85 -10.03
C VAL A 182 17.91 -6.86 -10.78
N HIS A 183 18.16 -6.60 -12.07
CA HIS A 183 18.93 -7.48 -12.95
C HIS A 183 20.43 -7.25 -12.86
N GLY A 184 20.84 -6.08 -12.39
CA GLY A 184 22.25 -5.74 -12.21
C GLY A 184 22.46 -4.33 -11.67
N VAL A 185 23.71 -4.02 -11.38
CA VAL A 185 24.18 -2.69 -11.00
C VAL A 185 25.44 -2.38 -11.79
N PHE A 186 25.62 -1.12 -12.18
CA PHE A 186 26.90 -0.63 -12.67
C PHE A 186 27.44 0.49 -11.78
N THR A 187 28.76 0.59 -11.74
CA THR A 187 29.50 1.64 -11.05
C THR A 187 30.48 2.26 -12.03
N ALA A 188 30.61 3.58 -12.03
CA ALA A 188 31.54 4.32 -12.86
C ALA A 188 32.16 5.43 -12.01
N PHE A 189 33.47 5.39 -11.81
CA PHE A 189 34.16 6.39 -10.98
C PHE A 189 35.36 6.95 -11.73
N ALA A 190 35.41 8.28 -11.86
CA ALA A 190 36.55 9.05 -12.29
C ALA A 190 37.22 9.68 -11.06
N VAL A 191 38.54 9.53 -10.96
CA VAL A 191 39.34 10.03 -9.84
C VAL A 191 40.47 10.89 -10.39
N GLY A 192 40.43 12.20 -10.13
CA GLY A 192 41.30 13.17 -10.79
C GLY A 192 41.18 13.10 -12.32
N ASP A 193 42.31 13.14 -13.03
CA ASP A 193 42.35 13.11 -14.50
C ASP A 193 42.32 11.69 -15.11
N ARG A 194 42.05 10.65 -14.30
CA ARG A 194 42.02 9.26 -14.79
C ARG A 194 40.68 8.97 -15.51
N PRO A 195 40.68 8.14 -16.57
CA PRO A 195 39.44 7.72 -17.21
C PRO A 195 38.56 6.94 -16.22
N ALA A 196 37.24 7.07 -16.39
CA ALA A 196 36.27 6.44 -15.51
C ALA A 196 36.42 4.92 -15.55
N ASN A 197 36.64 4.31 -14.39
CA ASN A 197 36.62 2.86 -14.27
C ASN A 197 35.17 2.40 -14.13
N VAL A 198 34.68 1.67 -15.13
CA VAL A 198 33.31 1.17 -15.17
C VAL A 198 33.26 -0.33 -14.92
N GLU A 199 32.46 -0.73 -13.93
CA GLU A 199 32.23 -2.14 -13.55
C GLU A 199 30.72 -2.43 -13.56
N LEU A 200 30.30 -3.50 -14.24
CA LEU A 200 28.94 -4.01 -14.30
C LEU A 200 28.85 -5.31 -13.51
N PHE A 201 27.84 -5.42 -12.67
CA PHE A 201 27.53 -6.59 -11.87
C PHE A 201 26.15 -7.10 -12.26
N TRP A 202 26.07 -8.33 -12.74
CA TRP A 202 24.85 -8.97 -13.22
C TRP A 202 24.35 -9.98 -12.19
N PHE A 203 23.12 -9.76 -11.71
CA PHE A 203 22.44 -10.69 -10.83
C PHE A 203 21.93 -11.91 -11.60
N ASP A 204 21.37 -11.68 -12.79
CA ASP A 204 20.80 -12.73 -13.63
C ASP A 204 21.75 -13.21 -14.72
N THR A 205 21.50 -14.40 -15.26
CA THR A 205 22.20 -14.87 -16.46
C THR A 205 21.76 -14.04 -17.67
N ILE A 206 22.72 -13.63 -18.49
CA ILE A 206 22.48 -12.79 -19.67
C ILE A 206 23.08 -13.43 -20.92
N ASN A 207 22.55 -13.09 -22.09
CA ASN A 207 23.20 -13.39 -23.36
C ASN A 207 24.18 -12.27 -23.76
N GLU A 208 25.05 -12.57 -24.74
CA GLU A 208 26.05 -11.61 -25.22
C GLU A 208 25.42 -10.36 -25.86
N THR A 209 24.26 -10.49 -26.49
CA THR A 209 23.58 -9.36 -27.14
C THR A 209 23.06 -8.35 -26.12
N VAL A 210 22.48 -8.82 -25.01
CA VAL A 210 22.08 -7.98 -23.87
C VAL A 210 23.30 -7.36 -23.22
N ALA A 211 24.36 -8.13 -22.98
CA ALA A 211 25.61 -7.64 -22.39
C ALA A 211 26.21 -6.48 -23.22
N ALA A 212 26.26 -6.64 -24.54
CA ALA A 212 26.78 -5.63 -25.46
C ALA A 212 25.89 -4.39 -25.53
N SER A 213 24.57 -4.59 -25.70
CA SER A 213 23.59 -3.49 -25.76
C SER A 213 23.61 -2.66 -24.48
N MET A 214 23.68 -3.33 -23.32
CA MET A 214 23.69 -2.63 -22.04
C MET A 214 25.02 -1.94 -21.76
N SER A 215 26.14 -2.55 -22.14
CA SER A 215 27.46 -1.89 -22.06
C SER A 215 27.47 -0.60 -22.88
N GLN A 216 26.86 -0.58 -24.06
CA GLN A 216 26.77 0.61 -24.89
C GLN A 216 25.88 1.70 -24.26
N ARG A 217 24.73 1.34 -23.69
CA ARG A 217 23.88 2.30 -22.96
C ARG A 217 24.59 2.90 -21.75
N VAL A 218 25.30 2.08 -20.98
CA VAL A 218 26.09 2.55 -19.83
C VAL A 218 27.20 3.51 -20.29
N LYS A 219 27.91 3.21 -21.39
CA LYS A 219 28.93 4.11 -21.94
C LYS A 219 28.38 5.50 -22.29
N LEU A 220 27.22 5.55 -22.93
CA LEU A 220 26.58 6.82 -23.30
C LEU A 220 26.28 7.66 -22.06
N ILE A 221 25.59 7.09 -21.08
CA ILE A 221 25.22 7.79 -19.83
C ILE A 221 26.47 8.24 -19.07
N VAL A 222 27.48 7.37 -18.93
CA VAL A 222 28.73 7.73 -18.25
C VAL A 222 29.45 8.88 -18.97
N GLY A 223 29.48 8.87 -20.30
CA GLY A 223 30.10 9.94 -21.08
C GLY A 223 29.36 11.28 -20.96
N GLU A 224 28.02 11.24 -20.99
CA GLU A 224 27.18 12.43 -20.79
C GLU A 224 27.33 13.01 -19.38
N THR A 225 27.35 12.17 -18.35
CA THR A 225 27.36 12.60 -16.95
C THR A 225 28.76 12.99 -16.46
N LEU A 226 29.80 12.22 -16.77
CA LEU A 226 31.16 12.48 -16.28
C LEU A 226 32.00 13.37 -17.22
N GLY A 227 31.43 13.84 -18.34
CA GLY A 227 32.12 14.73 -19.28
C GLY A 227 33.35 14.11 -19.95
N GLN A 228 33.49 12.79 -19.91
CA GLN A 228 34.58 12.06 -20.55
C GLN A 228 34.17 11.61 -21.95
N VAL A 229 35.06 11.78 -22.94
CA VAL A 229 34.83 11.23 -24.29
C VAL A 229 34.67 9.72 -24.17
N ALA A 230 33.47 9.23 -24.48
CA ALA A 230 32.97 7.89 -24.16
C ALA A 230 33.63 6.72 -24.92
N THR A 231 34.87 6.86 -25.38
CA THR A 231 35.37 6.02 -26.48
C THR A 231 36.22 4.81 -26.07
N ASP A 232 36.96 4.81 -24.95
CA ASP A 232 38.00 3.77 -24.76
C ASP A 232 37.98 2.98 -23.43
N PHE A 233 36.86 2.93 -22.71
CA PHE A 233 36.74 1.95 -21.62
C PHE A 233 35.84 0.77 -22.01
N ILE A 234 36.29 -0.44 -21.70
CA ILE A 234 35.48 -1.66 -21.78
C ILE A 234 34.98 -1.92 -20.35
N PRO A 235 33.66 -1.82 -20.10
CA PRO A 235 33.13 -2.07 -18.78
C PRO A 235 33.48 -3.49 -18.32
N ARG A 236 34.09 -3.62 -17.14
CA ARG A 236 34.39 -4.94 -16.57
C ARG A 236 33.09 -5.59 -16.12
N GLN A 237 32.78 -6.77 -16.65
CA GLN A 237 31.56 -7.47 -16.32
C GLN A 237 31.81 -8.55 -15.27
N HIS A 238 30.92 -8.61 -14.28
CA HIS A 238 30.93 -9.57 -13.19
C HIS A 238 29.58 -10.28 -13.18
N SER A 239 29.55 -11.57 -13.48
CA SER A 239 28.35 -12.39 -13.31
C SER A 239 28.36 -13.02 -11.92
N LEU A 240 27.20 -13.02 -11.25
CA LEU A 240 26.99 -13.76 -10.02
C LEU A 240 26.70 -15.24 -10.29
N ASP A 241 26.68 -16.05 -9.24
CA ASP A 241 26.13 -17.41 -9.30
C ASP A 241 24.70 -17.36 -9.90
N PRO A 242 24.28 -18.37 -10.70
CA PRO A 242 22.99 -18.35 -11.36
C PRO A 242 21.86 -18.07 -10.36
N SER A 243 21.13 -16.98 -10.57
CA SER A 243 20.01 -16.56 -9.71
C SER A 243 18.84 -17.56 -9.70
N GLY A 244 18.84 -18.54 -10.60
CA GLY A 244 17.73 -19.46 -10.86
C GLY A 244 16.61 -18.84 -11.70
N ARG A 245 16.73 -17.57 -12.09
CA ARG A 245 15.79 -16.88 -12.98
C ARG A 245 16.12 -17.17 -14.46
N PRO A 246 15.16 -16.97 -15.38
CA PRO A 246 15.39 -17.15 -16.81
C PRO A 246 16.50 -16.23 -17.32
N THR A 247 17.24 -16.70 -18.32
CA THR A 247 18.25 -15.88 -18.99
C THR A 247 17.61 -14.66 -19.64
N LEU A 248 18.20 -13.49 -19.43
CA LEU A 248 17.78 -12.26 -20.05
C LEU A 248 18.24 -12.24 -21.52
N GLU A 249 17.26 -12.21 -22.42
CA GLU A 249 17.51 -12.26 -23.87
C GLU A 249 17.27 -10.94 -24.60
N ASN A 250 16.50 -10.02 -24.00
CA ASN A 250 16.06 -8.80 -24.66
C ASN A 250 16.36 -7.54 -23.83
N ALA A 251 17.33 -6.74 -24.30
CA ALA A 251 17.76 -5.52 -23.62
C ALA A 251 16.69 -4.42 -23.58
N ARG A 252 15.67 -4.46 -24.45
CA ARG A 252 14.57 -3.47 -24.46
C ARG A 252 13.64 -3.61 -23.25
N GLN A 253 13.66 -4.78 -22.60
CA GLN A 253 12.93 -5.03 -21.37
C GLN A 253 13.70 -4.52 -20.13
N LEU A 254 14.84 -3.86 -20.32
CA LEU A 254 15.67 -3.34 -19.24
C LEU A 254 15.70 -1.81 -19.26
N ASP A 255 15.46 -1.19 -18.12
CA ASP A 255 15.66 0.24 -17.88
C ASP A 255 16.92 0.49 -17.05
N LEU A 256 17.47 1.71 -17.15
CA LEU A 256 18.61 2.16 -16.36
C LEU A 256 18.18 3.34 -15.49
N ARG A 257 18.44 3.23 -14.19
CA ARG A 257 18.27 4.33 -13.24
C ARG A 257 19.60 4.65 -12.61
N THR A 258 19.98 5.91 -12.62
CA THR A 258 21.33 6.36 -12.26
C THR A 258 21.29 7.45 -11.19
N LYS A 259 22.37 7.55 -10.42
CA LYS A 259 22.59 8.61 -9.44
C LYS A 259 24.07 8.98 -9.40
N GLU A 260 24.34 10.28 -9.41
CA GLU A 260 25.70 10.83 -9.44
C GLU A 260 26.15 11.33 -8.07
N ILE A 261 27.46 11.27 -7.83
CA ILE A 261 28.15 11.88 -6.69
C ILE A 261 29.33 12.70 -7.22
N THR A 262 29.51 13.88 -6.64
CA THR A 262 30.69 14.71 -6.85
C THR A 262 31.27 15.06 -5.48
N MET A 263 32.56 14.82 -5.30
CA MET A 263 33.31 15.23 -4.11
C MET A 263 34.51 16.03 -4.57
N ASP A 264 34.76 17.17 -3.92
CA ASP A 264 35.84 18.08 -4.31
C ASP A 264 37.20 17.67 -3.71
N ASN A 265 37.21 17.00 -2.56
CA ASN A 265 38.43 16.62 -1.86
C ASN A 265 38.32 15.24 -1.17
N PRO A 266 38.88 14.17 -1.76
CA PRO A 266 39.54 14.10 -3.07
C PRO A 266 38.56 14.33 -4.24
N SER A 267 39.05 14.80 -5.39
CA SER A 267 38.24 15.02 -6.59
C SER A 267 37.74 13.70 -7.18
N ILE A 268 36.53 13.30 -6.78
CA ILE A 268 35.88 12.05 -7.18
C ILE A 268 34.54 12.40 -7.82
N HIS A 269 34.37 11.96 -9.06
CA HIS A 269 33.11 12.03 -9.78
C HIS A 269 32.65 10.60 -10.02
N GLY A 270 31.53 10.22 -9.40
CA GLY A 270 31.01 8.88 -9.42
C GLY A 270 29.59 8.83 -9.98
N LEU A 271 29.28 7.74 -10.65
CA LEU A 271 27.95 7.43 -11.17
C LEU A 271 27.66 5.97 -10.85
N VAL A 272 26.53 5.72 -10.20
CA VAL A 272 26.03 4.37 -9.96
C VAL A 272 24.69 4.23 -10.65
N GLY A 273 24.39 3.05 -11.18
CA GLY A 273 23.07 2.78 -11.73
C GLY A 273 22.60 1.35 -11.55
N LEU A 274 21.28 1.20 -11.46
CA LEU A 274 20.58 -0.07 -11.38
C LEU A 274 19.99 -0.43 -12.74
N ILE A 275 20.06 -1.72 -13.08
CA ILE A 275 19.44 -2.33 -14.24
C ILE A 275 18.14 -2.96 -13.78
N LEU A 276 17.01 -2.39 -14.19
CA LEU A 276 15.67 -2.73 -13.72
C LEU A 276 14.82 -3.29 -14.86
N PRO A 277 13.76 -4.05 -14.58
CA PRO A 277 12.73 -4.32 -15.58
C PRO A 277 12.14 -3.00 -16.12
N ASN A 278 11.91 -2.95 -17.42
CA ASN A 278 11.25 -1.83 -18.09
C ASN A 278 9.73 -1.91 -17.84
N THR A 279 9.30 -1.35 -16.72
CA THR A 279 7.89 -1.31 -16.31
C THR A 279 7.36 0.12 -16.45
N GLN A 280 6.36 0.33 -17.31
CA GLN A 280 5.83 1.68 -17.58
C GLN A 280 5.04 2.30 -16.40
N ASN A 281 4.61 1.49 -15.43
CA ASN A 281 3.89 1.95 -14.24
C ASN A 281 4.63 1.50 -12.97
N GLN A 282 5.71 2.19 -12.62
CA GLN A 282 6.33 2.02 -11.31
C GLN A 282 5.53 2.76 -10.25
N SER A 283 5.28 2.11 -9.12
CA SER A 283 4.62 2.76 -7.99
C SER A 283 5.51 3.89 -7.43
N GLN A 284 4.91 4.86 -6.71
CA GLN A 284 5.70 5.91 -6.03
C GLN A 284 6.70 5.30 -5.04
N VAL A 285 6.32 4.19 -4.41
CA VAL A 285 7.13 3.45 -3.44
C VAL A 285 8.32 2.79 -4.13
N GLU A 286 8.12 2.11 -5.25
CA GLU A 286 9.21 1.49 -6.02
C GLU A 286 10.27 2.53 -6.44
N ARG A 287 9.83 3.72 -6.83
CA ARG A 287 10.74 4.83 -7.17
C ARG A 287 11.57 5.28 -5.97
N LEU A 288 10.93 5.47 -4.82
CA LEU A 288 11.64 5.84 -3.58
C LEU A 288 12.63 4.76 -3.13
N LEU A 289 12.26 3.48 -3.25
CA LEU A 289 13.15 2.35 -2.96
C LEU A 289 14.38 2.36 -3.88
N VAL A 290 14.17 2.51 -5.19
CA VAL A 290 15.26 2.61 -6.17
C VAL A 290 16.20 3.77 -5.84
N GLU A 291 15.65 4.93 -5.48
CA GLU A 291 16.44 6.10 -5.09
C GLU A 291 17.25 5.87 -3.80
N SER A 292 16.64 5.25 -2.79
CA SER A 292 17.30 4.89 -1.54
C SER A 292 18.46 3.92 -1.80
N ILE A 293 18.23 2.85 -2.59
CA ILE A 293 19.26 1.89 -2.98
C ILE A 293 20.41 2.56 -3.71
N LEU A 294 20.10 3.39 -4.71
CA LEU A 294 21.11 4.11 -5.49
C LEU A 294 21.95 5.02 -4.60
N SER A 295 21.31 5.81 -3.73
CA SER A 295 22.00 6.67 -2.76
C SER A 295 22.95 5.88 -1.88
N THR A 296 22.47 4.73 -1.45
CA THR A 296 23.13 3.84 -0.54
C THR A 296 24.37 3.18 -1.18
N MET A 297 24.22 2.60 -2.37
CA MET A 297 25.34 2.05 -3.15
C MET A 297 26.38 3.13 -3.46
N LEU A 298 25.94 4.31 -3.88
CA LEU A 298 26.79 5.44 -4.19
C LEU A 298 27.62 5.89 -2.98
N ASN A 299 27.00 5.93 -1.79
CA ASN A 299 27.67 6.28 -0.55
C ASN A 299 28.74 5.24 -0.16
N VAL A 300 28.48 3.92 -0.24
CA VAL A 300 29.52 2.92 0.05
C VAL A 300 30.64 2.96 -0.97
N VAL A 301 30.32 2.89 -2.26
CA VAL A 301 31.38 2.77 -3.26
C VAL A 301 32.18 4.07 -3.32
N GLY A 302 31.51 5.23 -3.19
CA GLY A 302 32.17 6.53 -3.06
C GLY A 302 33.10 6.60 -1.86
N SER A 303 32.65 6.17 -0.67
CA SER A 303 33.49 6.15 0.54
C SER A 303 34.71 5.23 0.39
N VAL A 304 34.52 4.02 -0.15
CA VAL A 304 35.62 3.08 -0.39
C VAL A 304 36.64 3.68 -1.36
N ARG A 305 36.19 4.30 -2.45
CA ARG A 305 37.06 4.96 -3.43
C ARG A 305 37.79 6.18 -2.84
N ALA A 306 37.12 6.96 -2.00
CA ALA A 306 37.73 8.09 -1.31
C ALA A 306 38.86 7.64 -0.38
N ILE A 307 38.65 6.55 0.36
CA ILE A 307 39.68 6.04 1.28
C ILE A 307 40.81 5.37 0.51
N GLU A 308 40.52 4.61 -0.56
CA GLU A 308 41.55 4.06 -1.46
C GLU A 308 42.46 5.17 -1.97
N LYS A 309 41.87 6.26 -2.48
CA LYS A 309 42.63 7.42 -2.98
C LYS A 309 43.44 8.10 -1.88
N HIS A 310 42.85 8.30 -0.70
CA HIS A 310 43.57 8.92 0.42
C HIS A 310 44.75 8.05 0.90
N THR A 311 44.58 6.73 0.88
CA THR A 311 45.64 5.77 1.24
C THR A 311 46.75 5.75 0.18
N GLU A 312 46.39 5.76 -1.11
CA GLU A 312 47.35 5.90 -2.23
C GLU A 312 48.18 7.18 -2.09
N ASP A 313 47.53 8.30 -1.78
CA ASP A 313 48.20 9.59 -1.59
C ASP A 313 49.10 9.57 -0.35
N LEU A 314 48.63 9.01 0.77
CA LEU A 314 49.43 8.86 1.99
C LEU A 314 50.66 7.97 1.77
N GLU A 315 50.53 6.84 1.08
CA GLU A 315 51.66 5.97 0.74
C GLU A 315 52.64 6.68 -0.19
N PHE A 316 52.13 7.42 -1.19
CA PHE A 316 52.95 8.22 -2.09
C PHE A 316 53.80 9.23 -1.30
N TYR A 317 53.19 10.03 -0.42
CA TYR A 317 53.90 11.05 0.37
C TYR A 317 54.70 10.47 1.54
N ALA A 318 54.38 9.26 2.03
CA ALA A 318 55.17 8.59 3.06
C ALA A 318 56.42 7.92 2.50
N THR A 319 56.41 7.53 1.22
CA THR A 319 57.54 6.87 0.54
C THR A 319 58.38 7.80 -0.32
N ARG A 320 57.84 8.97 -0.71
CA ARG A 320 58.52 9.97 -1.55
C ARG A 320 58.64 11.31 -0.85
N ASP A 321 59.67 12.05 -1.21
CA ASP A 321 59.84 13.44 -0.79
C ASP A 321 58.84 14.34 -1.55
N PRO A 322 58.06 15.19 -0.85
CA PRO A 322 56.97 15.96 -1.46
C PRO A 322 57.43 17.09 -2.39
N LEU A 323 58.69 17.54 -2.29
CA LEU A 323 59.24 18.60 -3.14
C LEU A 323 59.84 18.05 -4.43
N THR A 324 60.44 16.86 -4.37
CA THR A 324 61.19 16.27 -5.49
C THR A 324 60.49 15.08 -6.15
N GLN A 325 59.43 14.54 -5.51
CA GLN A 325 58.73 13.31 -5.89
C GLN A 325 59.62 12.06 -6.03
N MET A 326 60.87 12.13 -5.55
CA MET A 326 61.79 10.99 -5.52
C MET A 326 61.58 10.16 -4.25
N TYR A 327 61.96 8.88 -4.29
CA TYR A 327 61.90 8.03 -3.10
C TYR A 327 62.72 8.64 -1.96
N ASN A 328 62.14 8.63 -0.76
CA ASN A 328 62.83 9.10 0.41
C ASN A 328 64.03 8.18 0.71
N GLN A 329 65.02 8.74 1.41
CA GLN A 329 66.27 8.03 1.69
C GLN A 329 66.04 6.72 2.45
N ARG A 330 64.96 6.60 3.24
CA ARG A 330 64.64 5.42 4.03
C ARG A 330 64.15 4.25 3.17
N MET A 331 63.36 4.55 2.13
CA MET A 331 62.81 3.56 1.20
C MET A 331 63.79 3.20 0.07
N PHE A 332 64.67 4.13 -0.32
CA PHE A 332 65.64 3.94 -1.40
C PHE A 332 66.60 2.75 -1.15
N TRP A 333 66.95 2.46 0.11
CA TRP A 333 67.83 1.35 0.48
C TRP A 333 67.09 0.02 0.73
N SER A 334 65.77 0.00 0.62
CA SER A 334 64.91 -1.18 0.89
C SER A 334 64.30 -1.82 -0.35
N LEU A 335 64.55 -1.23 -1.52
CA LEU A 335 64.25 -1.78 -2.86
C LEU A 335 65.51 -2.43 -3.42
#